data_AF-A0A968FV18-F1
#
_entry.id   AF-A0A968FV18-F1
#
_cell.length_a   1.000
_cell.length_b   1.000
_cell.length_c   1.000
_cell.angle_alpha   90.00
_cell.angle_beta   90.00
_cell.angle_gamma   90.00
#
_symmetry.space_group_name_H-M   'P 1'
#
loop_
_entity.id
_entity.type
_entity.pdbx_description
1 polymer ?
#
loop_
_entity_poly.entity_id
_entity_poly.type
_entity_poly.pdbx_seq_one_letter_code
_entity_poly.pdbx_strand_id
1 'polypeptide(L)'
;MPNIDTFFSEKLKVDVDYFNPFVNVVVGAAIDEERISAEAHLLGEVVGLALREMPACPVQINLMPPDLVALKTFRRRLPYFGAAAAGLILSLAVVWMLNSMTTGVREKQLTDVSKRLEEIRATQSRLDQTRARNQGVKTKANDLSRLIASRTTWLDVIRGVRDSLLPGMWVRQIDIPRSAVDDVASFELTVAGFEDQLREFDSEQKTAAEVFRDRLNSDSRFSDKTEITRQPLPKPHLRELTLNVVLAASSADAGVPGDPNRRAGQ
;
A
#
# COMPACT_ATOMS: atom_id res chain seq x y z
N MET A 1 -15.42 -16.44 -106.79
CA MET A 1 -15.28 -15.77 -108.11
C MET A 1 -13.82 -15.83 -108.51
N PRO A 2 -13.45 -16.32 -109.70
CA PRO A 2 -12.05 -16.33 -110.13
C PRO A 2 -11.54 -14.89 -110.36
N ASN A 3 -10.30 -14.61 -109.94
CA ASN A 3 -9.50 -13.37 -110.17
C ASN A 3 -9.94 -12.07 -109.47
N ILE A 4 -10.67 -12.13 -108.35
CA ILE A 4 -11.04 -10.93 -107.57
C ILE A 4 -9.84 -10.34 -106.80
N ASP A 5 -8.96 -11.21 -106.33
CA ASP A 5 -7.72 -10.93 -105.61
C ASP A 5 -6.77 -10.08 -106.46
N THR A 6 -6.59 -10.45 -107.73
CA THR A 6 -5.73 -9.72 -108.66
C THR A 6 -6.33 -8.35 -109.00
N PHE A 7 -7.65 -8.28 -109.18
CA PHE A 7 -8.35 -7.02 -109.43
C PHE A 7 -8.22 -6.03 -108.27
N PHE A 8 -8.43 -6.49 -107.03
CA PHE A 8 -8.30 -5.62 -105.86
C PHE A 8 -6.85 -5.24 -105.58
N SER A 9 -5.89 -6.16 -105.78
CA SER A 9 -4.46 -5.88 -105.66
C SER A 9 -4.00 -4.80 -106.65
N GLU A 10 -4.40 -4.90 -107.92
CA GLU A 10 -4.06 -3.90 -108.94
C GLU A 10 -4.71 -2.52 -108.67
N LYS A 11 -5.94 -2.49 -108.17
CA LYS A 11 -6.67 -1.24 -107.93
C LYS A 11 -6.29 -0.54 -106.62
N LEU A 12 -6.08 -1.30 -105.56
CA LEU A 12 -5.73 -0.74 -104.24
C LEU A 12 -4.23 -0.59 -104.05
N LYS A 13 -3.39 -1.23 -104.89
CA LYS A 13 -1.93 -1.32 -104.72
C LYS A 13 -1.52 -1.87 -103.36
N VAL A 14 -2.36 -2.73 -102.78
CA VAL A 14 -2.12 -3.41 -101.51
C VAL A 14 -2.21 -4.90 -101.79
N ASP A 15 -1.35 -5.69 -101.15
CA ASP A 15 -1.42 -7.15 -101.24
C ASP A 15 -2.74 -7.63 -100.62
N VAL A 16 -3.51 -8.39 -101.38
CA VAL A 16 -4.84 -8.86 -100.98
C VAL A 16 -4.77 -10.36 -100.79
N ASP A 17 -4.75 -10.78 -99.53
CA ASP A 17 -4.84 -12.19 -99.14
C ASP A 17 -6.28 -12.55 -98.75
N TYR A 18 -6.67 -13.80 -99.02
CA TYR A 18 -7.99 -14.28 -98.65
C TYR A 18 -8.02 -14.62 -97.16
N PHE A 19 -9.00 -14.07 -96.44
CA PHE A 19 -9.13 -14.34 -95.02
C PHE A 19 -9.53 -15.81 -94.78
N ASN A 20 -8.63 -16.57 -94.18
CA ASN A 20 -8.89 -17.94 -93.74
C ASN A 20 -9.10 -17.97 -92.20
N PRO A 21 -10.32 -18.26 -91.70
CA PRO A 21 -10.57 -18.32 -90.26
C PRO A 21 -10.02 -19.58 -89.59
N PHE A 22 -9.60 -20.59 -90.36
CA PHE A 22 -9.12 -21.88 -89.84
C PHE A 22 -7.60 -21.97 -89.68
N VAL A 23 -6.85 -20.87 -89.84
CA VAL A 23 -5.37 -20.85 -89.74
C VAL A 23 -4.87 -21.48 -88.44
N ASN A 24 -5.59 -21.29 -87.33
CA ASN A 24 -5.25 -21.84 -86.02
C ASN A 24 -6.36 -22.74 -85.44
N VAL A 25 -7.31 -23.21 -86.28
CA VAL A 25 -8.47 -24.00 -85.83
C VAL A 25 -8.53 -25.28 -86.64
N VAL A 26 -8.34 -26.41 -85.97
CA VAL A 26 -8.38 -27.74 -86.59
C VAL A 26 -9.82 -28.14 -86.87
N VAL A 27 -10.11 -28.54 -88.11
CA VAL A 27 -11.39 -29.12 -88.50
C VAL A 27 -11.46 -30.56 -88.00
N GLY A 28 -12.57 -30.95 -87.38
CA GLY A 28 -12.75 -32.31 -86.88
C GLY A 28 -12.98 -33.32 -88.02
N ALA A 29 -12.45 -34.54 -87.87
CA ALA A 29 -12.50 -35.62 -88.87
C ALA A 29 -13.92 -36.10 -89.27
N ALA A 30 -14.97 -35.61 -88.62
CA ALA A 30 -16.36 -35.92 -88.93
C ALA A 30 -16.98 -34.99 -89.98
N ILE A 31 -16.24 -34.00 -90.48
CA ILE A 31 -16.76 -32.97 -91.38
C ILE A 31 -15.94 -32.95 -92.67
N ASP A 32 -16.64 -32.80 -93.80
CA ASP A 32 -16.07 -32.74 -95.14
C ASP A 32 -15.29 -31.43 -95.36
N GLU A 33 -13.97 -31.55 -95.50
CA GLU A 33 -13.03 -30.42 -95.63
C GLU A 33 -13.29 -29.59 -96.90
N GLU A 34 -13.73 -30.22 -97.99
CA GLU A 34 -13.99 -29.53 -99.26
C GLU A 34 -15.20 -28.60 -99.15
N ARG A 35 -16.24 -29.06 -98.43
CA ARG A 35 -17.46 -28.28 -98.19
C ARG A 35 -17.21 -27.11 -97.25
N ILE A 36 -16.43 -27.31 -96.19
CA ILE A 36 -16.06 -26.23 -95.26
C ILE A 36 -15.18 -25.19 -95.96
N SER A 37 -14.23 -25.62 -96.80
CA SER A 37 -13.35 -24.70 -97.51
C SER A 37 -14.13 -23.81 -98.49
N ALA A 38 -15.22 -24.29 -99.08
CA ALA A 38 -16.08 -23.50 -99.96
C ALA A 38 -16.85 -22.40 -99.20
N GLU A 39 -17.27 -22.68 -97.96
CA GLU A 39 -18.06 -21.78 -97.11
C GLU A 39 -17.23 -21.08 -96.03
N ALA A 40 -15.90 -21.21 -96.06
CA ALA A 40 -15.00 -20.75 -95.01
C ALA A 40 -15.16 -19.26 -94.67
N HIS A 41 -15.44 -18.43 -95.67
CA HIS A 41 -15.66 -16.99 -95.48
C HIS A 41 -16.87 -16.62 -94.64
N LEU A 42 -17.89 -17.50 -94.55
CA LEU A 42 -19.08 -17.27 -93.74
C LEU A 42 -18.86 -17.69 -92.27
N LEU A 43 -17.83 -18.50 -92.00
CA LEU A 43 -17.59 -19.10 -90.69
C LEU A 43 -16.69 -18.26 -89.78
N GLY A 44 -16.23 -17.09 -90.23
CA GLY A 44 -15.38 -16.20 -89.44
C GLY A 44 -16.02 -15.72 -88.13
N GLU A 45 -17.32 -15.40 -88.15
CA GLU A 45 -18.06 -14.99 -86.94
C GLU A 45 -18.24 -16.15 -85.96
N VAL A 46 -18.53 -17.35 -86.48
CA VAL A 46 -18.72 -18.56 -85.69
C VAL A 46 -17.42 -18.95 -84.99
N VAL A 47 -16.30 -18.93 -85.71
CA VAL A 47 -14.97 -19.18 -85.14
C VAL A 47 -14.61 -18.11 -84.11
N GLY A 48 -14.89 -16.83 -84.39
CA GLY A 48 -14.66 -15.74 -83.44
C GLY A 48 -15.48 -15.88 -82.15
N LEU A 49 -16.74 -16.30 -82.24
CA LEU A 49 -17.60 -16.54 -81.08
C LEU A 49 -17.13 -17.77 -80.28
N ALA A 50 -16.74 -18.84 -80.96
CA ALA A 50 -16.21 -20.05 -80.32
C ALA A 50 -14.89 -19.76 -79.57
N LEU A 51 -14.00 -18.95 -80.14
CA LEU A 51 -12.76 -18.53 -79.49
C LEU A 51 -13.01 -17.65 -78.25
N ARG A 52 -14.11 -16.90 -78.19
CA ARG A 52 -14.46 -16.07 -77.03
C ARG A 52 -14.84 -16.89 -75.79
N GLU A 53 -15.43 -18.05 -75.99
CA GLU A 53 -15.75 -19.00 -74.91
C GLU A 53 -14.54 -19.82 -74.45
N MET A 54 -13.45 -19.83 -75.22
CA MET A 54 -12.22 -20.51 -74.81
C MET A 54 -11.46 -19.71 -73.73
N PRO A 55 -10.93 -20.38 -72.69
CA PRO A 55 -10.23 -19.72 -71.60
C PRO A 55 -8.87 -19.09 -71.98
N ALA A 56 -8.35 -19.38 -73.18
CA ALA A 56 -7.00 -19.01 -73.62
C ALA A 56 -6.97 -17.94 -74.74
N CYS A 57 -8.00 -17.09 -74.83
CA CYS A 57 -8.04 -16.04 -75.84
C CYS A 57 -7.24 -14.80 -75.39
N PRO A 58 -6.15 -14.41 -76.08
CA PRO A 58 -5.23 -13.36 -75.61
C PRO A 58 -5.80 -11.95 -75.70
N VAL A 59 -6.82 -11.72 -76.56
CA VAL A 59 -7.41 -10.40 -76.78
C VAL A 59 -8.93 -10.51 -76.73
N GLN A 60 -9.54 -9.99 -75.65
CA GLN A 60 -10.98 -9.78 -75.55
C GLN A 60 -11.27 -8.28 -75.57
N ILE A 61 -11.83 -7.79 -76.67
CA ILE A 61 -12.24 -6.38 -76.78
C ILE A 61 -13.67 -6.28 -76.25
N ASN A 62 -13.82 -5.71 -75.06
CA ASN A 62 -15.12 -5.42 -74.47
C ASN A 62 -15.41 -3.92 -74.64
N LEU A 63 -16.45 -3.59 -75.42
CA LEU A 63 -16.90 -2.22 -75.66
C LEU A 63 -17.82 -1.68 -74.55
N MET A 64 -17.98 -2.40 -73.44
CA MET A 64 -18.79 -1.94 -72.33
C MET A 64 -18.13 -0.72 -71.66
N PRO A 65 -18.90 0.35 -71.37
CA PRO A 65 -18.40 1.52 -70.67
C PRO A 65 -17.71 1.13 -69.35
N PRO A 66 -16.56 1.73 -69.02
CA PRO A 66 -15.77 1.36 -67.84
C PRO A 66 -16.58 1.49 -66.53
N ASP A 67 -17.51 2.43 -66.47
CA ASP A 67 -18.37 2.66 -65.30
C ASP A 67 -19.29 1.46 -64.99
N LEU A 68 -19.83 0.82 -66.03
CA LEU A 68 -20.69 -0.34 -65.86
C LEU A 68 -19.89 -1.59 -65.46
N VAL A 69 -18.64 -1.70 -65.91
CA VAL A 69 -17.72 -2.77 -65.51
C VAL A 69 -17.32 -2.61 -64.04
N ALA A 70 -17.04 -1.37 -63.60
CA ALA A 70 -16.78 -1.05 -62.20
C ALA A 70 -17.97 -1.40 -61.30
N LEU A 71 -19.20 -1.07 -61.71
CA LEU A 71 -20.40 -1.44 -60.95
C LEU A 71 -20.62 -2.96 -60.88
N LYS A 72 -20.36 -3.69 -61.98
CA LYS A 72 -20.50 -5.16 -62.01
C LYS A 72 -19.47 -5.84 -61.10
N THR A 73 -18.23 -5.35 -61.11
CA THR A 73 -17.17 -5.88 -60.23
C THR A 73 -17.39 -5.51 -58.77
N PHE A 74 -17.89 -4.30 -58.49
CA PHE A 74 -18.30 -3.89 -57.15
C PHE A 74 -19.44 -4.78 -56.62
N ARG A 75 -20.47 -5.03 -57.45
CA ARG A 75 -21.58 -5.93 -57.11
C ARG A 75 -21.13 -7.36 -56.82
N ARG A 76 -20.09 -7.83 -57.51
CA ARG A 76 -19.46 -9.14 -57.22
C ARG A 76 -18.67 -9.15 -55.90
N ARG A 77 -18.24 -8.00 -55.38
CA ARG A 77 -17.47 -7.86 -54.13
C ARG A 77 -18.33 -7.55 -52.90
N LEU A 78 -19.55 -7.07 -53.07
CA LEU A 78 -20.52 -6.86 -51.99
C LEU A 78 -20.65 -8.01 -50.96
N PRO A 79 -20.68 -9.30 -51.34
CA PRO A 79 -20.77 -10.38 -50.34
C PRO A 79 -19.54 -10.44 -49.41
N TYR A 80 -18.35 -10.08 -49.90
CA TYR A 80 -17.14 -10.05 -49.06
C TYR A 80 -17.20 -8.92 -48.03
N PHE A 81 -17.74 -7.75 -48.40
CA PHE A 81 -17.96 -6.66 -47.45
C PHE A 81 -19.00 -7.02 -46.39
N GLY A 82 -20.07 -7.72 -46.79
CA GLY A 82 -21.07 -8.25 -45.85
C GLY A 82 -20.48 -9.25 -44.87
N ALA A 83 -19.65 -10.19 -45.35
CA ALA A 83 -18.95 -11.15 -44.50
C ALA A 83 -17.99 -10.47 -43.51
N ALA A 84 -17.25 -9.45 -43.96
CA ALA A 84 -16.36 -8.68 -43.08
C ALA A 84 -17.14 -7.93 -41.98
N ALA A 85 -18.25 -7.29 -42.34
CA ALA A 85 -19.12 -6.60 -41.38
C ALA A 85 -19.73 -7.58 -40.36
N ALA A 86 -20.20 -8.74 -40.81
CA ALA A 86 -20.71 -9.79 -39.94
C ALA A 86 -19.63 -10.32 -38.98
N GLY A 87 -18.39 -10.49 -39.47
CA GLY A 87 -17.25 -10.87 -38.64
C GLY A 87 -16.95 -9.85 -37.55
N LEU A 88 -17.00 -8.56 -37.87
CA LEU A 88 -16.83 -7.49 -36.87
C LEU A 88 -17.93 -7.54 -35.81
N ILE A 89 -19.20 -7.67 -36.20
CA ILE A 89 -20.33 -7.76 -35.27
C ILE A 89 -20.18 -8.98 -34.35
N LEU A 90 -19.81 -10.13 -34.90
CA LEU A 90 -19.55 -11.35 -34.12
C LEU A 90 -18.41 -11.14 -33.12
N SER A 91 -17.32 -10.49 -33.51
CA SER A 91 -16.19 -10.23 -32.61
C SER A 91 -16.61 -9.34 -31.42
N LEU A 92 -17.41 -8.28 -31.66
CA LEU A 92 -17.94 -7.44 -30.60
C LEU A 92 -18.92 -8.22 -29.70
N ALA A 93 -19.78 -9.06 -30.29
CA ALA A 93 -20.73 -9.86 -29.53
C ALA A 93 -20.01 -10.85 -28.59
N VAL A 94 -18.93 -11.49 -29.05
CA VAL A 94 -18.12 -12.39 -28.22
C VAL A 94 -17.47 -11.62 -27.06
N VAL A 95 -16.87 -10.45 -27.32
CA VAL A 95 -16.27 -9.62 -26.27
C VAL A 95 -17.32 -9.16 -25.26
N TRP A 96 -18.50 -8.75 -25.72
CA TRP A 96 -19.60 -8.34 -24.83
C TRP A 96 -20.11 -9.50 -23.97
N MET A 97 -20.29 -10.68 -24.56
CA MET A 97 -20.69 -11.91 -23.85
C MET A 97 -19.68 -12.32 -22.78
N LEU A 98 -18.37 -12.25 -23.10
CA LEU A 98 -17.32 -12.55 -22.12
C LEU A 98 -17.34 -11.53 -20.96
N ASN A 99 -17.48 -10.23 -21.27
CA ASN A 99 -17.54 -9.20 -20.24
C ASN A 99 -18.78 -9.35 -19.35
N SER A 100 -19.95 -9.62 -19.91
CA SER A 100 -21.19 -9.79 -19.14
C SER A 100 -21.16 -11.02 -18.23
N MET A 101 -20.41 -12.07 -18.58
CA MET A 101 -20.22 -13.22 -17.70
C MET A 101 -19.29 -12.91 -16.51
N THR A 102 -18.35 -11.98 -16.68
CA THR A 102 -17.40 -11.59 -15.61
C THR A 102 -17.96 -10.60 -14.60
N THR A 103 -19.02 -9.84 -14.93
CA THR A 103 -19.60 -8.85 -13.99
C THR A 103 -20.18 -9.51 -12.75
N GLY A 104 -20.83 -10.68 -12.89
CA GLY A 104 -21.37 -11.44 -11.76
C GLY A 104 -20.30 -12.00 -10.81
N VAL A 105 -19.06 -12.16 -11.27
CA VAL A 105 -17.93 -12.60 -10.41
C VAL A 105 -17.42 -11.43 -9.57
N ARG A 106 -17.45 -10.20 -10.11
CA ARG A 106 -16.98 -8.99 -9.40
C ARG A 106 -17.88 -8.67 -8.20
N GLU A 107 -19.19 -8.80 -8.33
CA GLU A 107 -20.11 -8.61 -7.21
C GLU A 107 -19.88 -9.65 -6.10
N LYS A 108 -19.68 -10.93 -6.47
CA LYS A 108 -19.36 -11.98 -5.48
C LYS A 108 -18.06 -11.69 -4.74
N GLN A 109 -17.02 -11.26 -5.46
CA GLN A 109 -15.75 -10.88 -4.84
C GLN A 109 -15.91 -9.69 -3.89
N LEU A 110 -16.69 -8.67 -4.26
CA LEU A 110 -16.98 -7.55 -3.37
C LEU A 110 -17.74 -8.00 -2.11
N THR A 111 -18.71 -8.90 -2.24
CA THR A 111 -19.45 -9.43 -1.07
C THR A 111 -18.59 -10.32 -0.17
N ASP A 112 -17.65 -11.08 -0.72
CA ASP A 112 -16.73 -11.89 0.09
C ASP A 112 -15.68 -11.01 0.80
N VAL A 113 -15.18 -9.98 0.12
CA VAL A 113 -14.26 -9.02 0.72
C VAL A 113 -14.95 -8.22 1.82
N SER A 114 -16.21 -7.80 1.63
CA SER A 114 -16.96 -7.07 2.67
C SER A 114 -17.23 -7.96 3.89
N LYS A 115 -17.61 -9.23 3.68
CA LYS A 115 -17.78 -10.20 4.78
C LYS A 115 -16.48 -10.41 5.56
N ARG A 116 -15.36 -10.63 4.87
CA ARG A 116 -14.05 -10.79 5.52
C ARG A 116 -13.64 -9.53 6.29
N LEU A 117 -13.92 -8.34 5.76
CA LEU A 117 -13.67 -7.08 6.46
C LEU A 117 -14.52 -6.95 7.72
N GLU A 118 -15.78 -7.34 7.68
CA GLU A 118 -16.66 -7.34 8.86
C GLU A 118 -16.18 -8.33 9.93
N GLU A 119 -15.79 -9.55 9.55
CA GLU A 119 -15.23 -10.55 10.47
C GLU A 119 -13.93 -10.06 11.14
N ILE A 120 -13.02 -9.46 10.36
CA ILE A 120 -11.77 -8.89 10.88
C ILE A 120 -12.08 -7.72 11.83
N ARG A 121 -12.98 -6.81 11.45
CA ARG A 121 -13.38 -5.67 12.31
C ARG A 121 -14.03 -6.12 13.61
N ALA A 122 -14.88 -7.16 13.57
CA ALA A 122 -15.48 -7.74 14.77
C ALA A 122 -14.43 -8.37 15.69
N THR A 123 -13.42 -9.02 15.11
CA THR A 123 -12.30 -9.59 15.89
C THR A 123 -11.44 -8.48 16.49
N GLN A 124 -11.17 -7.42 15.73
CA GLN A 124 -10.38 -6.27 16.18
C GLN A 124 -11.05 -5.53 17.34
N SER A 125 -12.36 -5.27 17.26
CA SER A 125 -13.10 -4.62 18.35
C SER A 125 -13.07 -5.45 19.64
N ARG A 126 -13.16 -6.78 19.53
CA ARG A 126 -13.04 -7.71 20.67
C ARG A 126 -11.63 -7.70 21.28
N LEU A 127 -10.59 -7.63 20.45
CA LEU A 127 -9.20 -7.50 20.90
C LEU A 127 -8.97 -6.16 21.61
N ASP A 128 -9.48 -5.07 21.06
CA ASP A 128 -9.31 -3.74 21.66
C ASP A 128 -10.05 -3.60 22.98
N GLN A 129 -11.26 -4.17 23.09
CA GLN A 129 -11.95 -4.27 24.38
C GLN A 129 -11.16 -5.08 25.42
N THR A 130 -10.53 -6.18 24.99
CA THR A 130 -9.71 -7.02 25.87
C THR A 130 -8.43 -6.30 26.29
N ARG A 131 -7.78 -5.58 25.38
CA ARG A 131 -6.62 -4.73 25.67
C ARG A 131 -6.97 -3.62 26.66
N ALA A 132 -8.10 -2.94 26.47
CA ALA A 132 -8.56 -1.89 27.39
C ALA A 132 -8.82 -2.44 28.80
N ARG A 133 -9.44 -3.62 28.92
CA ARG A 133 -9.61 -4.30 30.22
C ARG A 133 -8.27 -4.65 30.87
N ASN A 134 -7.35 -5.23 30.10
CA ASN A 134 -6.01 -5.55 30.61
C ASN A 134 -5.21 -4.31 31.02
N GLN A 135 -5.32 -3.20 30.28
CA GLN A 135 -4.70 -1.92 30.66
C GLN A 135 -5.28 -1.40 31.98
N GLY A 136 -6.60 -1.44 32.17
CA GLY A 136 -7.24 -1.03 33.43
C GLY A 136 -6.87 -1.90 34.63
N VAL A 137 -6.53 -3.18 34.42
CA VAL A 137 -5.99 -4.05 35.48
C VAL A 137 -4.52 -3.73 35.75
N LYS A 138 -3.72 -3.48 34.70
CA LYS A 138 -2.31 -3.09 34.83
C LYS A 138 -2.15 -1.75 35.56
N THR A 139 -2.99 -0.76 35.29
CA THR A 139 -2.94 0.53 36.00
C THR A 139 -3.21 0.33 37.49
N LYS A 140 -4.25 -0.43 37.86
CA LYS A 140 -4.53 -0.76 39.27
C LYS A 140 -3.37 -1.51 39.94
N ALA A 141 -2.75 -2.46 39.24
CA ALA A 141 -1.59 -3.18 39.75
C ALA A 141 -0.39 -2.24 39.95
N ASN A 142 -0.16 -1.32 39.00
CA ASN A 142 0.89 -0.32 39.10
C ASN A 142 0.63 0.64 40.25
N ASP A 143 -0.61 1.12 40.43
CA ASP A 143 -0.97 2.01 41.54
C ASP A 143 -0.72 1.34 42.90
N LEU A 144 -1.13 0.06 43.04
CA LEU A 144 -0.83 -0.72 44.25
C LEU A 144 0.68 -0.91 44.45
N SER A 145 1.43 -1.20 43.39
CA SER A 145 2.89 -1.34 43.48
C SER A 145 3.57 -0.03 43.89
N ARG A 146 3.09 1.12 43.40
CA ARG A 146 3.56 2.45 43.77
C ARG A 146 3.27 2.77 45.23
N LEU A 147 2.08 2.43 45.71
CA LEU A 147 1.72 2.60 47.13
C LEU A 147 2.57 1.71 48.05
N ILE A 148 2.89 0.49 47.63
CA ILE A 148 3.77 -0.40 48.39
C ILE A 148 5.20 0.16 48.38
N ALA A 149 5.71 0.58 47.22
CA ALA A 149 7.03 1.16 47.06
C ALA A 149 7.20 2.44 47.88
N SER A 150 6.23 3.35 47.88
CA SER A 150 6.29 4.58 48.66
C SER A 150 6.29 4.29 50.16
N ARG A 151 5.49 3.31 50.61
CA ARG A 151 5.50 2.85 52.01
C ARG A 151 6.88 2.31 52.41
N THR A 152 7.51 1.48 51.57
CA THR A 152 8.84 0.94 51.88
C THR A 152 9.89 2.03 51.94
N THR A 153 9.85 3.00 51.02
CA THR A 153 10.77 4.14 51.02
C THR A 153 10.64 4.95 52.31
N TRP A 154 9.42 5.23 52.77
CA TRP A 154 9.21 5.97 54.02
C TRP A 154 9.69 5.22 55.26
N LEU A 155 9.57 3.89 55.30
CA LEU A 155 10.10 3.10 56.41
C LEU A 155 11.63 3.17 56.45
N ASP A 156 12.29 3.17 55.30
CA ASP A 156 13.74 3.30 55.21
C ASP A 156 14.22 4.72 55.56
N VAL A 157 13.46 5.75 55.20
CA VAL A 157 13.71 7.14 55.62
C VAL A 157 13.61 7.28 57.13
N ILE A 158 12.52 6.79 57.75
CA ILE A 158 12.35 6.86 59.22
C ILE A 158 13.47 6.07 59.93
N ARG A 159 13.87 4.93 59.37
CA ARG A 159 15.00 4.16 59.89
C ARG A 159 16.31 4.96 59.82
N GLY A 160 16.60 5.59 58.69
CA GLY A 160 17.78 6.46 58.53
C GLY A 160 17.79 7.63 59.53
N VAL A 161 16.64 8.31 59.71
CA VAL A 161 16.51 9.37 60.72
C VAL A 161 16.83 8.82 62.12
N ARG A 162 16.23 7.68 62.49
CA ARG A 162 16.49 7.06 63.80
C ARG A 162 17.95 6.70 64.02
N ASP A 163 18.61 6.13 63.01
CA ASP A 163 20.01 5.69 63.11
C ASP A 163 20.97 6.90 63.19
N SER A 164 20.55 8.07 62.67
CA SER A 164 21.29 9.32 62.77
C SER A 164 21.14 10.07 64.11
N LEU A 165 20.12 9.75 64.93
CA LEU A 165 19.85 10.43 66.20
C LEU A 165 20.97 10.20 67.22
N LEU A 166 21.34 11.26 67.95
CA LEU A 166 22.27 11.19 69.08
C LEU A 166 21.56 10.69 70.35
N PRO A 167 22.29 10.06 71.30
CA PRO A 167 21.75 9.71 72.61
C PRO A 167 21.13 10.95 73.29
N GLY A 168 19.88 10.85 73.72
CA GLY A 168 19.17 11.97 74.34
C GLY A 168 18.38 12.87 73.40
N MET A 169 18.43 12.63 72.09
CA MET A 169 17.56 13.27 71.10
C MET A 169 16.32 12.41 70.78
N TRP A 170 15.19 13.06 70.55
CA TRP A 170 13.96 12.45 70.06
C TRP A 170 13.27 13.33 69.03
N VAL A 171 12.52 12.70 68.13
CA VAL A 171 11.71 13.42 67.14
C VAL A 171 10.46 13.96 67.80
N ARG A 172 10.18 15.25 67.59
CA ARG A 172 9.00 15.93 68.14
C ARG A 172 7.90 16.08 67.10
N GLN A 173 8.26 16.47 65.88
CA GLN A 173 7.30 16.71 64.81
C GLN A 173 7.95 16.42 63.46
N ILE A 174 7.21 15.76 62.57
CA ILE A 174 7.58 15.54 61.17
C ILE A 174 6.46 16.15 60.34
N ASP A 175 6.77 17.25 59.67
CA ASP A 175 5.84 17.91 58.76
C ASP A 175 6.20 17.53 57.32
N ILE A 176 5.33 16.71 56.73
CA ILE A 176 5.44 16.32 55.32
C ILE A 176 4.56 17.29 54.53
N PRO A 177 5.15 18.19 53.69
CA PRO A 177 4.35 19.09 52.89
C PRO A 177 3.47 18.29 51.93
N ARG A 178 2.14 18.50 51.98
CA ARG A 178 1.15 17.81 51.12
C ARG A 178 1.31 18.10 49.62
N SER A 179 2.31 18.88 49.20
CA SER A 179 2.42 19.40 47.84
C SER A 179 3.07 18.46 46.82
N ALA A 180 3.47 17.24 47.20
CA ALA A 180 4.06 16.30 46.25
C ALA A 180 3.28 14.99 46.24
N VAL A 181 2.38 14.87 45.25
CA VAL A 181 1.50 13.72 45.06
C VAL A 181 2.22 12.50 44.48
N ASP A 182 3.47 12.61 44.04
CA ASP A 182 4.21 11.44 43.51
C ASP A 182 5.69 11.36 43.91
N ASP A 183 6.30 12.39 44.51
CA ASP A 183 7.72 12.33 44.92
C ASP A 183 8.05 13.36 46.01
N VAL A 184 8.14 12.93 47.28
CA VAL A 184 8.43 13.86 48.38
C VAL A 184 9.92 14.21 48.38
N ALA A 185 10.25 15.35 47.79
CA ALA A 185 11.64 15.82 47.66
C ALA A 185 12.24 16.33 49.00
N SER A 186 11.41 16.78 49.94
CA SER A 186 11.87 17.30 51.23
C SER A 186 10.79 17.24 52.32
N PHE A 187 11.19 17.09 53.57
CA PHE A 187 10.30 17.16 54.74
C PHE A 187 10.94 17.98 55.87
N GLU A 188 10.10 18.65 56.67
CA GLU A 188 10.56 19.42 57.82
C GLU A 188 10.55 18.52 59.07
N LEU A 189 11.70 18.40 59.72
CA LEU A 189 11.93 17.55 60.88
C LEU A 189 12.28 18.44 62.08
N THR A 190 11.46 18.38 63.13
CA THR A 190 11.77 19.00 64.42
C THR A 190 12.20 17.93 65.41
N VAL A 191 13.44 18.04 65.88
CA VAL A 191 14.06 17.16 66.87
C VAL A 191 14.29 17.97 68.15
N ALA A 192 14.11 17.34 69.31
CA ALA A 192 14.46 17.92 70.60
C ALA A 192 15.45 17.00 71.31
N GLY A 193 16.32 17.56 72.15
CA GLY A 193 17.18 16.75 73.00
C GLY A 193 17.52 17.41 74.33
N PHE A 194 17.95 16.59 75.28
CA PHE A 194 18.37 17.05 76.60
C PHE A 194 19.67 17.84 76.51
N GLU A 195 19.69 19.05 77.06
CA GLU A 195 20.87 19.91 76.99
C GLU A 195 22.10 19.26 77.66
N ASP A 196 21.90 18.53 78.76
CA ASP A 196 22.99 17.88 79.51
C ASP A 196 23.70 16.78 78.73
N GLN A 197 22.97 16.03 77.90
CA GLN A 197 23.52 14.95 77.06
C GLN A 197 24.07 15.48 75.73
N LEU A 198 23.53 16.60 75.23
CA LEU A 198 24.01 17.23 74.01
C LEU A 198 25.33 17.99 74.19
N ARG A 199 25.58 18.53 75.39
CA ARG A 199 26.85 19.18 75.75
C ARG A 199 28.04 18.23 75.71
N GLU A 200 27.83 16.94 75.92
CA GLU A 200 28.88 15.91 75.82
C GLU A 200 29.39 15.74 74.37
N PHE A 201 28.57 16.13 73.39
CA PHE A 201 28.92 16.09 71.97
C PHE A 201 29.25 17.47 71.37
N ASP A 202 29.18 18.54 72.18
CA ASP A 202 29.64 19.88 71.80
C ASP A 202 31.17 19.93 71.95
N SER A 203 31.89 19.96 70.82
CA SER A 203 33.35 20.20 70.78
C SER A 203 33.62 21.67 70.47
N GLU A 204 34.83 22.19 70.75
CA GLU A 204 35.23 23.59 70.51
C GLU A 204 35.00 24.11 69.06
N GLN A 205 34.75 23.21 68.10
CA GLN A 205 34.58 23.53 66.67
C GLN A 205 33.25 23.07 66.06
N LYS A 206 32.44 22.24 66.72
CA LYS A 206 31.16 21.74 66.17
C LYS A 206 30.10 21.60 67.26
N THR A 207 28.91 22.13 66.97
CA THR A 207 27.75 21.98 67.85
C THR A 207 27.07 20.62 67.61
N ALA A 208 26.42 20.04 68.61
CA ALA A 208 25.68 18.77 68.51
C ALA A 208 24.61 18.78 67.38
N ALA A 209 24.09 19.95 67.02
CA ALA A 209 23.21 20.16 65.87
C ALA A 209 23.91 19.93 64.52
N GLU A 210 25.18 20.33 64.40
CA GLU A 210 26.00 20.14 63.20
C GLU A 210 26.49 18.70 63.09
N VAL A 211 26.82 18.05 64.21
CA VAL A 211 27.14 16.61 64.24
C VAL A 211 25.94 15.77 63.80
N PHE A 212 24.73 16.14 64.21
CA PHE A 212 23.50 15.48 63.75
C PHE A 212 23.26 15.69 62.25
N ARG A 213 23.41 16.92 61.74
CA ARG A 213 23.32 17.21 60.29
C ARG A 213 24.35 16.43 59.48
N ASP A 214 25.60 16.41 59.93
CA ASP A 214 26.70 15.72 59.24
C ASP A 214 26.47 14.19 59.22
N ARG A 215 25.88 13.60 60.28
CA ARG A 215 25.45 12.19 60.29
C ARG A 215 24.29 11.92 59.34
N LEU A 216 23.32 12.82 59.28
CA LEU A 216 22.20 12.71 58.35
C LEU A 216 22.69 12.75 56.89
N ASN A 217 23.60 13.67 56.57
CA ASN A 217 24.20 13.80 55.22
C ASN A 217 25.16 12.63 54.89
N SER A 218 25.72 11.95 55.90
CA SER A 218 26.57 10.77 55.66
C SER A 218 25.81 9.52 55.22
N ASP A 219 24.49 9.47 55.41
CA ASP A 219 23.65 8.36 54.95
C ASP A 219 23.24 8.60 53.49
N SER A 220 23.49 7.60 52.64
CA SER A 220 23.11 7.52 51.22
C SER A 220 21.64 7.83 50.88
N ARG A 221 20.77 7.85 51.89
CA ARG A 221 19.32 8.10 51.76
C ARG A 221 18.97 9.61 51.80
N PHE A 222 19.87 10.46 52.27
CA PHE A 222 19.67 11.90 52.38
C PHE A 222 20.66 12.65 51.49
N SER A 223 20.26 13.83 51.02
CA SER A 223 21.12 14.68 50.19
C SER A 223 21.90 15.67 51.06
N ASP A 224 23.09 16.05 50.61
CA ASP A 224 23.97 17.08 51.24
C ASP A 224 23.31 18.47 51.39
N LYS A 225 22.11 18.66 50.86
CA LYS A 225 21.32 19.91 50.91
C LYS A 225 20.41 20.03 52.15
N THR A 226 20.61 19.21 53.18
CA THR A 226 19.85 19.32 54.42
C THR A 226 20.27 20.57 55.19
N GLU A 227 19.36 21.54 55.33
CA GLU A 227 19.63 22.83 55.96
C GLU A 227 18.93 22.96 57.34
N ILE A 228 19.60 23.59 58.30
CA ILE A 228 19.04 23.92 59.62
C ILE A 228 18.19 25.19 59.46
N THR A 229 16.87 25.03 59.42
CA THR A 229 15.94 26.16 59.20
C THR A 229 15.76 27.02 60.45
N ARG A 230 15.67 26.40 61.64
CA ARG A 230 15.49 27.12 62.90
C ARG A 230 16.18 26.44 64.07
N GLN A 231 16.85 27.24 64.88
CA GLN A 231 17.35 26.86 66.20
C GLN A 231 16.86 27.90 67.21
N PRO A 232 15.72 27.66 67.91
CA PRO A 232 15.29 28.55 68.99
C PRO A 232 16.32 28.55 70.14
N LEU A 233 16.36 29.64 70.91
CA LEU A 233 17.29 29.77 72.05
C LEU A 233 17.16 28.57 73.01
N PRO A 234 18.28 28.03 73.52
CA PRO A 234 18.26 26.89 74.43
C PRO A 234 17.44 27.22 75.68
N LYS A 235 16.45 26.36 75.98
CA LYS A 235 15.73 26.37 77.26
C LYS A 235 16.60 25.62 78.27
N PRO A 236 16.51 25.91 79.59
CA PRO A 236 17.47 25.45 80.61
C PRO A 236 17.70 23.93 80.71
N HIS A 237 16.85 23.10 80.09
CA HIS A 237 16.98 21.65 80.06
C HIS A 237 16.82 21.03 78.67
N LEU A 238 16.55 21.85 77.63
CA LEU A 238 16.04 21.35 76.37
C LEU A 238 16.48 22.23 75.18
N ARG A 239 17.07 21.58 74.17
CA ARG A 239 17.40 22.20 72.89
C ARG A 239 16.47 21.66 71.81
N GLU A 240 15.79 22.56 71.10
CA GLU A 240 14.96 22.24 69.93
C GLU A 240 15.75 22.61 68.66
N LEU A 241 15.67 21.75 67.65
CA LEU A 241 16.30 21.94 66.35
C LEU A 241 15.28 21.60 65.27
N THR A 242 15.08 22.51 64.32
CA THR A 242 14.25 22.28 63.15
C THR A 242 15.11 22.26 61.90
N LEU A 243 15.05 21.16 61.16
CA LEU A 243 15.81 20.90 59.94
C LEU A 243 14.85 20.72 58.76
N ASN A 244 15.23 21.24 57.61
CA ASN A 244 14.64 20.83 56.34
C ASN A 244 15.49 19.69 55.75
N VAL A 245 14.95 18.48 55.78
CA VAL A 245 15.63 17.28 55.30
C VAL A 245 15.28 17.05 53.84
N VAL A 246 16.29 17.05 52.98
CA VAL A 246 16.14 16.78 51.54
C VAL A 246 16.46 15.32 51.28
N LEU A 247 15.51 14.59 50.73
CA LEU A 247 15.71 13.19 50.36
C LEU A 247 16.57 13.14 49.09
N ALA A 248 17.54 12.23 49.05
CA ALA A 248 18.22 11.93 47.81
C ALA A 248 17.17 11.31 46.87
N ALA A 249 16.97 11.88 45.69
CA ALA A 249 15.99 11.39 44.73
C ALA A 249 16.20 9.88 44.55
N SER A 250 15.18 9.10 44.89
CA SER A 250 15.23 7.65 44.77
C SER A 250 15.50 7.34 43.30
N SER A 251 16.58 6.64 43.02
CA SER A 251 16.97 6.12 41.70
C SER A 251 16.02 5.03 41.20
N ALA A 252 14.71 5.21 41.38
CA ALA A 252 13.65 4.30 40.99
C ALA A 252 13.20 4.47 39.53
N ASP A 253 13.85 5.34 38.75
CA ASP A 253 13.64 5.46 37.30
C ASP A 253 14.62 4.58 36.47
N ALA A 254 15.44 3.76 37.13
CA ALA A 254 16.24 2.74 36.45
C ALA A 254 15.45 1.43 36.33
N GLY A 255 14.55 1.35 35.34
CA GLY A 255 14.08 0.06 34.83
C GLY A 255 12.59 -0.09 34.60
N VAL A 256 12.02 0.71 33.71
CA VAL A 256 10.95 0.20 32.84
C VAL A 256 11.63 -0.16 31.51
N PRO A 257 11.78 -1.45 31.15
CA PRO A 257 12.28 -1.81 29.83
C PRO A 257 11.30 -1.23 28.81
N GLY A 258 11.81 -0.32 27.98
CA GLY A 258 11.07 0.29 26.90
C GLY A 258 10.42 -0.79 26.04
N ASP A 259 9.10 -0.64 25.86
CA ASP A 259 8.29 -1.42 24.94
C ASP A 259 8.98 -1.48 23.56
N PRO A 260 9.43 -2.67 23.08
CA PRO A 260 10.19 -2.79 21.85
C PRO A 260 9.37 -2.52 20.59
N ASN A 261 8.07 -2.21 20.69
CA ASN A 261 7.17 -2.18 19.54
C ASN A 261 6.94 -0.80 18.91
N ARG A 262 7.76 0.22 19.23
CA ARG A 262 7.62 1.58 18.66
C ARG A 262 8.49 1.87 17.43
N ARG A 263 9.19 0.86 16.89
CA ARG A 263 10.03 0.98 15.67
C ARG A 263 9.50 0.11 14.51
N ALA A 264 8.28 0.37 14.07
CA ALA A 264 7.78 -0.14 12.78
C ALA A 264 6.68 0.82 12.28
N GLY A 265 7.11 1.95 11.73
CA GLY A 265 6.21 3.02 11.30
C GLY A 265 6.96 4.22 10.75
N GLN A 266 7.93 3.97 9.87
CA GLN A 266 8.38 4.89 8.83
C GLN A 266 8.31 4.14 7.50
#